data_AF-A0A969GFM4-F1
#
_entry.id   AF-A0A969GFM4-F1
#
_cell.length_a   1.000
_cell.length_b   1.000
_cell.length_c   1.000
_cell.angle_alpha   90.00
_cell.angle_beta   90.00
_cell.angle_gamma   90.00
#
_symmetry.space_group_name_H-M   'P 1'
#
loop_
_entity.id
_entity.type
_entity.pdbx_description
1 polymer ?
#
loop_
_entity_poly.entity_id
_entity_poly.type
_entity_poly.pdbx_seq_one_letter_code
_entity_poly.pdbx_strand_id
1 'polypeptide(L)' 'NTVLWIANILAAVAFGVGHLPTAALIFPLTTLVVIRIILLNSLGGIIFGWLYQTRGIESAMVAHFSADIVLHVIFAI' A
#
# COMPACT_ATOMS: atom_id res chain seq x y z
N ASN A 1 -2.20 10.27 19.12
CA ASN A 1 -2.18 10.40 17.64
C ASN A 1 -0.81 10.06 17.06
N THR A 2 0.29 10.67 17.52
CA THR A 2 1.65 10.43 17.00
C THR A 2 2.07 8.95 16.93
N VAL A 3 1.81 8.16 17.99
CA VAL A 3 2.13 6.71 18.01
C VAL A 3 1.37 5.95 16.92
N LEU A 4 0.10 6.30 16.68
CA LEU A 4 -0.71 5.66 15.64
C LEU A 4 -0.21 6.01 14.23
N TRP A 5 0.25 7.24 14.02
CA TRP A 5 0.90 7.63 12.76
C TRP A 5 2.21 6.89 12.53
N ILE A 6 3.07 6.82 13.55
CA ILE A 6 4.34 6.07 13.46
C ILE A 6 4.07 4.61 13.16
N ALA A 7 3.13 3.98 13.89
CA ALA A 7 2.74 2.59 13.65
C ALA A 7 2.20 2.38 12.24
N ASN A 8 1.36 3.29 11.74
CA ASN A 8 0.83 3.23 10.38
C ASN A 8 1.94 3.36 9.33
N ILE A 9 2.85 4.33 9.47
CA ILE A 9 3.96 4.52 8.53
C ILE A 9 4.86 3.27 8.50
N LEU A 10 5.21 2.71 9.66
CA LEU A 10 6.01 1.49 9.73
C LEU A 10 5.29 0.29 9.11
N ALA A 11 4.00 0.11 9.40
CA ALA A 11 3.18 -0.94 8.82
C ALA A 11 3.05 -0.80 7.29
N ALA A 12 2.87 0.42 6.79
CA ALA A 12 2.75 0.72 5.37
C ALA A 12 4.07 0.47 4.62
N VAL A 13 5.22 0.82 5.21
CA VAL A 13 6.54 0.49 4.65
C VAL A 13 6.77 -1.01 4.63
N ALA A 14 6.45 -1.71 5.73
CA ALA A 14 6.53 -3.16 5.79
C ALA A 14 5.62 -3.83 4.73
N PHE A 15 4.41 -3.30 4.53
CA PHE A 15 3.50 -3.73 3.47
C PHE A 15 4.11 -3.54 2.09
N GLY A 16 4.71 -2.38 1.80
CA GLY A 16 5.38 -2.14 0.53
C GLY A 16 6.58 -3.05 0.29
N VAL A 17 7.38 -3.33 1.31
CA VAL A 17 8.47 -4.32 1.24
C VAL A 17 7.93 -5.73 0.98
N GLY A 18 6.79 -6.07 1.58
CA GLY A 18 6.10 -7.36 1.38
C GLY A 18 5.66 -7.62 -0.06
N HIS A 19 5.62 -6.60 -0.92
CA HIS A 19 5.29 -6.75 -2.35
C HIS A 19 6.49 -7.05 -3.24
N LEU A 20 7.73 -6.93 -2.73
CA LEU A 20 8.95 -7.20 -3.51
C LEU A 20 9.04 -8.65 -4.04
N PRO A 21 8.66 -9.70 -3.29
CA PRO A 21 8.67 -11.07 -3.82
C PRO A 21 7.79 -11.22 -5.06
N THR A 22 6.59 -10.67 -5.05
CA THR A 22 5.69 -10.70 -6.22
C THR A 22 6.24 -9.87 -7.37
N ALA A 23 6.80 -8.69 -7.08
CA ALA A 23 7.44 -7.87 -8.10
C ALA A 23 8.61 -8.59 -8.79
N ALA A 24 9.38 -9.38 -8.04
CA ALA A 24 10.50 -10.17 -8.57
C ALA A 24 10.08 -11.28 -9.55
N LEU A 25 8.81 -11.71 -9.51
CA LEU A 25 8.26 -12.68 -10.46
C LEU A 25 7.94 -12.05 -11.82
N ILE A 26 7.80 -10.72 -11.88
CA ILE A 26 7.31 -9.99 -13.05
C ILE A 26 8.41 -9.08 -13.64
N PHE A 27 9.25 -8.49 -12.78
CA PHE A 27 10.27 -7.51 -13.17
C PHE A 27 11.62 -7.82 -12.49
N PRO A 28 12.76 -7.52 -13.15
CA PRO A 28 14.06 -7.46 -12.49
C PRO A 28 14.04 -6.41 -11.36
N LEU A 29 14.50 -6.79 -10.15
CA LEU A 29 14.58 -5.89 -9.00
C LEU A 29 15.73 -4.89 -9.11
N THR A 30 15.61 -3.94 -10.03
CA THR A 30 16.49 -2.77 -10.07
C THR A 30 16.18 -1.82 -8.90
N THR A 31 17.13 -0.96 -8.54
CA THR A 31 16.91 0.07 -7.50
C THR A 31 15.65 0.89 -7.76
N LEU A 32 15.38 1.25 -9.03
CA LEU A 32 14.18 1.99 -9.41
C LEU A 32 12.89 1.20 -9.15
N VAL A 33 12.87 -0.10 -9.50
CA VAL A 33 11.71 -0.97 -9.27
C VAL A 33 11.47 -1.15 -7.77
N VAL A 34 12.51 -1.41 -6.98
CA VAL A 34 12.40 -1.56 -5.52
C VAL A 34 11.83 -0.30 -4.89
N ILE A 35 12.38 0.88 -5.24
CA ILE A 35 11.87 2.16 -4.75
C ILE A 35 10.41 2.33 -5.13
N ARG A 36 10.06 2.13 -6.41
CA ARG A 36 8.69 2.30 -6.91
C ARG A 36 7.69 1.40 -6.17
N ILE A 37 8.00 0.12 -6.01
CA ILE A 37 7.11 -0.85 -5.36
C ILE A 37 6.90 -0.48 -3.89
N ILE A 38 7.97 -0.17 -3.15
CA ILE A 38 7.82 0.22 -1.75
C ILE A 38 7.02 1.53 -1.64
N LEU A 39 7.35 2.57 -2.43
CA LEU A 39 6.72 3.88 -2.33
C LEU A 39 5.21 3.82 -2.61
N LEU A 40 4.81 3.21 -3.73
CA LEU A 40 3.40 3.22 -4.16
C LEU A 40 2.53 2.41 -3.19
N ASN A 41 2.99 1.23 -2.75
CA ASN A 41 2.26 0.42 -1.78
C ASN A 41 2.22 1.08 -0.39
N SER A 42 3.30 1.75 0.03
CA SER A 42 3.32 2.48 1.31
C SER A 42 2.35 3.66 1.30
N LEU A 43 2.23 4.40 0.18
CA LEU A 43 1.28 5.50 0.06
C LEU A 43 -0.17 5.01 0.22
N GLY A 44 -0.53 3.90 -0.42
CA GLY A 44 -1.81 3.24 -0.20
C GLY A 44 -2.00 2.85 1.25
N GLY A 45 -1.04 2.14 1.84
CA GLY A 45 -1.07 1.71 3.25
C GLY A 45 -1.27 2.85 4.24
N ILE A 46 -0.59 4.00 4.05
CA ILE A 46 -0.74 5.18 4.91
C ILE A 46 -2.18 5.70 4.86
N ILE A 47 -2.77 5.81 3.67
CA ILE A 47 -4.15 6.28 3.48
C ILE A 47 -5.13 5.30 4.13
N PHE A 48 -4.96 3.99 3.90
CA PHE A 48 -5.83 2.97 4.48
C PHE A 48 -5.74 2.93 6.00
N GLY A 49 -4.54 3.04 6.57
CA GLY A 49 -4.36 3.10 8.02
C GLY A 49 -4.91 4.39 8.65
N TRP A 50 -4.88 5.52 7.94
CA TRP A 50 -5.54 6.74 8.37
C TRP A 50 -7.07 6.60 8.38
N LEU A 51 -7.65 5.97 7.34
CA LEU A 51 -9.08 5.65 7.29
C LEU A 51 -9.46 4.67 8.41
N TYR A 52 -8.65 3.65 8.67
CA TYR A 52 -8.85 2.75 9.81
C TYR A 52 -8.93 3.53 11.13
N GLN A 53 -7.98 4.43 11.38
CA GLN A 53 -7.91 5.20 12.62
C GLN A 53 -9.06 6.20 12.80
N THR A 54 -9.62 6.71 11.70
CA THR A 54 -10.63 7.78 11.74
C THR A 54 -12.06 7.30 11.48
N ARG A 55 -12.22 6.16 10.80
CA ARG A 55 -13.50 5.67 10.25
C ARG A 55 -13.75 4.16 10.45
N GLY A 56 -12.82 3.43 11.07
CA GLY A 56 -12.97 1.99 11.32
C GLY A 56 -12.45 1.12 10.18
N ILE A 57 -12.47 -0.20 10.41
CA ILE A 57 -11.86 -1.20 9.51
C ILE A 57 -12.60 -1.32 8.18
N GLU A 58 -13.92 -1.15 8.20
CA GLU A 58 -14.78 -1.22 7.01
C GLU A 58 -14.38 -0.14 6.01
N SER A 59 -14.08 1.08 6.48
CA SER A 59 -13.61 2.17 5.62
C SER A 59 -12.26 1.87 4.98
N ALA A 60 -11.36 1.21 5.71
CA ALA A 60 -10.05 0.82 5.17
C ALA A 60 -10.20 -0.28 4.11
N MET A 61 -11.04 -1.28 4.37
CA MET A 61 -11.33 -2.37 3.45
C MET A 61 -11.96 -1.87 2.15
N VAL A 62 -12.97 -0.99 2.25
CA VAL A 62 -13.63 -0.41 1.06
C VAL A 62 -12.65 0.42 0.24
N ALA A 63 -11.80 1.23 0.89
CA ALA A 63 -10.81 2.04 0.19
C ALA A 63 -9.76 1.20 -0.53
N HIS A 64 -9.23 0.15 0.13
CA HIS A 64 -8.30 -0.80 -0.49
C HIS A 64 -8.93 -1.48 -1.71
N PHE A 65 -10.11 -2.08 -1.53
CA PHE A 65 -10.81 -2.76 -2.62
C PHE A 65 -11.16 -1.81 -3.78
N SER A 66 -11.52 -0.56 -3.48
CA SER A 66 -11.76 0.46 -4.51
C SER A 66 -10.50 0.80 -5.29
N ALA A 67 -9.34 0.87 -4.62
CA ALA A 67 -8.06 1.05 -5.29
C ALA A 67 -7.76 -0.13 -6.22
N ASP A 68 -8.06 -1.37 -5.81
CA ASP A 68 -7.90 -2.55 -6.65
C ASP A 68 -8.76 -2.48 -7.91
N ILE A 69 -10.01 -2.00 -7.81
CA ILE A 69 -10.87 -1.78 -8.98
C ILE A 69 -10.25 -0.74 -9.92
N VAL A 70 -9.80 0.39 -9.40
CA VAL A 70 -9.19 1.45 -10.22
C VAL A 70 -7.95 0.94 -10.96
N LEU A 71 -7.07 0.24 -10.27
CA LEU A 71 -5.81 -0.24 -10.84
C LEU A 71 -6.06 -1.39 -11.83
N HIS A 72 -6.78 -2.43 -11.42
CA HIS A 72 -6.85 -3.69 -12.18
C HIS A 72 -8.04 -3.78 -13.14
N VAL A 73 -9.12 -3.03 -12.89
CA VAL A 73 -10.32 -3.08 -13.75
C VAL A 73 -10.39 -1.86 -14.68
N ILE A 74 -10.17 -0.65 -14.14
CA ILE A 74 -10.30 0.58 -14.94
C ILE A 74 -9.03 0.83 -15.75
N PHE A 75 -7.87 0.80 -15.10
CA PHE A 75 -6.59 1.03 -15.78
C PHE A 75 -5.95 -0.24 -16.34
N ALA A 76 -6.32 -1.41 -15.83
CA ALA A 76 -5.77 -2.71 -16.21
C ALA A 76 -4.23 -2.74 -16.16
N ILE A 77 -3.68 -2.19 -15.07
CA ILE A 77 -2.23 -2.14 -14.78
C ILE A 77 -1.85 -2.95 -13.55
#